data_AF-A0A3C1X8B6-F1
#
_entry.id   AF-A0A3C1X8B6-F1
#
_cell.length_a   1.000
_cell.length_b   1.000
_cell.length_c   1.000
_cell.angle_alpha   90.00
_cell.angle_beta   90.00
_cell.angle_gamma   90.00
#
_symmetry.space_group_name_H-M   'P 1'
#
loop_
_entity.id
_entity.type
_entity.pdbx_description
1 polymer ?
#
loop_
_entity_poly.entity_id
_entity_poly.type
_entity_poly.pdbx_seq_one_letter_code
_entity_poly.pdbx_strand_id
1 'polypeptide(L)'
;MSDPQYVNREDEVQLAKLLRASGPWMQRHGTSLIYVAAAVLAASAVYVYVSRQPPATARESALLLAANTPEQYADAADNSVGTPIGNYARLREAEMILQNALSSLFTNRKVGTEELDKAEKTFKRLEDSRDLTNDIRLRLLVGLARIAESRCDGQEASVKTAVEAWDQVVTSFPSEKTFVELAETRKKKLDQQSTKDFYAWFQKQDPKPADETGLPQDGPGNVPPVPQFPTIDPLKNLSPTLTPGTPAEEPKAEEPKAEEPKAEEPKAEE
;
A
#
# COMPACT_ATOMS: atom_id res chain seq x y z
N MET A 1 28.73 48.17 -17.39
CA MET A 1 29.93 47.36 -17.70
C MET A 1 29.46 45.95 -17.98
N SER A 2 29.49 45.52 -19.24
CA SER A 2 29.07 44.19 -19.66
C SER A 2 30.32 43.45 -20.13
N ASP A 3 30.76 42.48 -19.33
CA ASP A 3 31.89 41.60 -19.64
C ASP A 3 31.68 40.92 -20.99
N PRO A 4 32.59 41.06 -21.96
CA PRO A 4 32.56 40.22 -23.14
C PRO A 4 32.94 38.80 -22.70
N GLN A 5 31.99 37.86 -22.82
CA GLN A 5 32.28 36.45 -22.61
C GLN A 5 33.48 36.05 -23.46
N TYR A 6 34.58 35.71 -22.80
CA TYR A 6 35.74 35.05 -23.38
C TYR A 6 35.30 33.65 -23.82
N VAL A 7 34.72 33.54 -25.02
CA VAL A 7 34.70 32.28 -25.74
C VAL A 7 36.15 32.05 -26.16
N ASN A 8 36.82 31.08 -25.54
CA ASN A 8 38.21 30.77 -25.83
C ASN A 8 38.35 30.51 -27.34
N ARG A 9 39.04 31.41 -28.05
CA ARG A 9 39.41 31.27 -29.47
C ARG A 9 40.07 29.91 -29.77
N GLU A 10 40.72 29.32 -28.76
CA GLU A 10 41.35 28.01 -28.85
C GLU A 10 40.33 26.88 -28.99
N ASP A 11 39.17 26.98 -28.32
CA ASP A 11 38.10 25.98 -28.42
C ASP A 11 37.44 26.03 -29.81
N GLU A 12 37.24 27.22 -30.38
CA GLU A 12 36.78 27.39 -31.77
C GLU A 12 37.77 26.79 -32.77
N VAL A 13 39.08 26.95 -32.54
CA VAL A 13 40.13 26.42 -33.42
C VAL A 13 40.26 24.90 -33.28
N GLN A 14 40.08 24.34 -32.09
CA GLN A 14 40.12 22.89 -31.85
C GLN A 14 38.88 22.19 -32.39
N LEU A 15 37.67 22.72 -32.14
CA LEU A 15 36.43 22.23 -32.76
C LEU A 15 36.49 22.33 -34.27
N ALA A 16 36.96 23.46 -34.84
CA ALA A 16 37.08 23.62 -36.28
C ALA A 16 38.09 22.65 -36.92
N LYS A 17 39.19 22.31 -36.21
CA LYS A 17 40.13 21.27 -36.65
C LYS A 17 39.50 19.89 -36.59
N LEU A 18 38.75 19.58 -35.53
CA LEU A 18 38.08 18.30 -35.36
C LEU A 18 36.95 18.11 -36.39
N LEU A 19 36.18 19.16 -36.69
CA LEU A 19 35.16 19.20 -37.73
C LEU A 19 35.75 19.06 -39.14
N ARG A 20 36.88 19.73 -39.43
CA ARG A 20 37.57 19.53 -40.73
C ARG A 20 38.17 18.14 -40.87
N ALA A 21 38.76 17.60 -39.80
CA ALA A 21 39.36 16.26 -39.80
C ALA A 21 38.32 15.15 -39.92
N SER A 22 37.13 15.33 -39.36
CA SER A 22 36.00 14.40 -39.48
C SER A 22 35.21 14.54 -40.79
N GLY A 23 35.40 15.63 -41.54
CA GLY A 23 34.71 15.90 -42.81
C GLY A 23 34.74 14.74 -43.83
N PRO A 24 35.90 14.15 -44.16
CA PRO A 24 35.98 13.03 -45.11
C PRO A 24 35.30 11.75 -44.60
N TRP A 25 35.37 11.51 -43.29
CA TRP A 25 34.73 10.36 -42.64
C TRP A 25 33.21 10.53 -42.61
N MET A 26 32.73 11.73 -42.32
CA MET A 26 31.32 12.08 -42.31
C MET A 26 30.71 12.15 -43.72
N GLN A 27 31.48 12.54 -44.74
CA GLN A 27 31.06 12.41 -46.14
C GLN A 27 30.89 10.94 -46.57
N ARG A 28 31.73 10.05 -46.04
CA ARG A 28 31.70 8.61 -46.38
C ARG A 28 30.64 7.82 -45.61
N HIS A 29 30.37 8.20 -44.36
CA HIS A 29 29.48 7.46 -43.45
C HIS A 29 28.26 8.27 -42.98
N GLY A 30 28.10 9.52 -43.40
CA GLY A 30 27.04 10.41 -42.93
C GLY A 30 25.64 9.88 -43.22
N THR A 31 25.41 9.31 -44.40
CA THR A 31 24.14 8.64 -44.73
C THR A 31 23.92 7.39 -43.88
N SER A 32 24.95 6.56 -43.67
CA SER A 32 24.87 5.38 -42.78
C SER A 32 24.57 5.77 -41.33
N LEU A 33 25.16 6.85 -40.82
CA LEU A 33 24.90 7.37 -39.47
C LEU A 33 23.46 7.85 -39.33
N ILE A 34 22.90 8.50 -40.35
CA ILE A 34 21.48 8.90 -40.36
C ILE A 34 20.59 7.67 -40.30
N TYR A 35 20.86 6.62 -41.09
CA TYR A 35 20.08 5.38 -41.06
C TYR A 35 20.18 4.65 -39.72
N VAL A 36 21.38 4.59 -39.11
CA VAL A 36 21.56 3.99 -37.78
C VAL A 36 20.83 4.79 -36.72
N ALA A 37 20.93 6.12 -36.72
CA ALA A 37 20.20 6.97 -35.79
C ALA A 37 18.68 6.83 -35.95
N ALA A 38 18.18 6.79 -37.18
CA ALA A 38 16.77 6.55 -37.48
C ALA A 38 16.31 5.16 -37.01
N ALA A 39 17.13 4.12 -37.19
CA ALA A 39 16.84 2.77 -36.73
C ALA A 39 16.80 2.69 -35.19
N VAL A 40 17.73 3.35 -34.50
CA VAL A 40 17.74 3.43 -33.02
C VAL A 40 16.51 4.17 -32.52
N LEU A 41 16.15 5.30 -33.13
CA LEU A 41 14.94 6.05 -32.77
C LEU A 41 13.67 5.24 -33.04
N ALA A 42 13.58 4.53 -34.17
CA ALA A 42 12.45 3.68 -34.49
C ALA A 42 12.33 2.51 -33.51
N ALA A 43 13.43 1.83 -33.20
CA ALA A 43 13.46 0.77 -32.20
C ALA A 43 13.09 1.29 -30.81
N SER A 44 13.55 2.49 -30.44
CA SER A 44 13.22 3.15 -29.17
C SER A 44 11.74 3.55 -29.12
N ALA A 45 11.19 4.06 -30.22
CA ALA A 45 9.78 4.41 -30.33
C ALA A 45 8.89 3.16 -30.23
N VAL A 46 9.26 2.06 -30.89
CA VAL A 46 8.59 0.76 -30.77
C VAL A 46 8.69 0.25 -29.33
N TYR A 47 9.87 0.32 -28.72
CA TYR A 47 10.07 -0.09 -27.32
C TYR A 47 9.21 0.72 -26.35
N VAL A 48 9.16 2.04 -26.49
CA VAL A 48 8.30 2.92 -25.68
C VAL A 48 6.82 2.66 -25.96
N TYR A 49 6.45 2.42 -27.21
CA TYR A 49 5.05 2.11 -27.57
C TYR A 49 4.60 0.77 -26.96
N VAL A 50 5.45 -0.24 -27.00
CA VAL A 50 5.16 -1.57 -26.42
C VAL A 50 5.24 -1.57 -24.89
N SER A 51 6.06 -0.71 -24.28
CA SER A 51 6.20 -0.61 -22.82
C SER A 51 5.24 0.38 -22.15
N ARG A 52 4.48 1.17 -22.91
CA ARG A 52 3.47 2.08 -22.37
C ARG A 52 2.23 1.29 -21.93
N GLN A 53 2.00 1.25 -20.62
CA GLN A 53 0.71 0.85 -20.07
C GLN A 53 -0.34 1.93 -20.36
N PRO A 54 -1.58 1.57 -20.74
CA PRO A 54 -2.64 2.55 -20.90
C PRO A 54 -2.87 3.27 -19.56
N PRO A 55 -2.99 4.62 -19.55
CA PRO A 55 -3.32 5.33 -18.34
C PRO A 55 -4.68 4.88 -17.85
N ALA A 56 -4.80 4.70 -16.54
CA ALA A 56 -6.07 4.38 -15.90
C ALA A 56 -7.16 5.36 -16.34
N THR A 57 -8.29 4.83 -16.82
CA THR A 57 -9.42 5.68 -17.16
C THR A 57 -10.14 6.15 -15.89
N ALA A 58 -10.79 7.32 -15.93
CA ALA A 58 -11.59 7.81 -14.79
C ALA A 58 -12.63 6.79 -14.31
N ARG A 59 -13.13 5.94 -15.24
CA ARG A 59 -14.07 4.85 -14.95
C ARG A 59 -13.43 3.73 -14.13
N GLU A 60 -12.21 3.30 -14.49
CA GLU A 60 -11.49 2.26 -13.76
C GLU A 60 -11.14 2.71 -12.34
N SER A 61 -10.70 3.97 -12.19
CA SER A 61 -10.47 4.58 -10.88
C SER A 61 -11.75 4.62 -10.04
N ALA A 62 -12.89 4.96 -10.65
CA ALA A 62 -14.17 5.01 -9.94
C ALA A 62 -14.60 3.63 -9.42
N LEU A 63 -14.39 2.56 -10.20
CA LEU A 63 -14.68 1.18 -9.75
C LEU A 63 -13.83 0.79 -8.54
N LEU A 64 -12.53 1.06 -8.57
CA LEU A 64 -11.64 0.77 -7.45
C LEU A 64 -12.04 1.54 -6.19
N LEU A 65 -12.41 2.83 -6.32
CA LEU A 65 -12.79 3.68 -5.20
C LEU A 65 -14.16 3.31 -4.61
N ALA A 66 -15.08 2.78 -5.42
CA ALA A 66 -16.40 2.34 -4.96
C ALA A 66 -16.38 0.93 -4.34
N ALA A 67 -15.36 0.12 -4.64
CA ALA A 67 -15.25 -1.24 -4.15
C ALA A 67 -14.97 -1.29 -2.64
N ASN A 68 -15.75 -2.10 -1.93
CA ASN A 68 -15.66 -2.29 -0.48
C ASN A 68 -15.80 -3.77 -0.05
N THR A 69 -15.83 -4.69 -1.03
CA THR A 69 -15.92 -6.15 -0.80
C THR A 69 -14.92 -6.86 -1.72
N PRO A 70 -14.47 -8.08 -1.37
CA PRO A 70 -13.60 -8.86 -2.24
C PRO A 70 -14.13 -8.99 -3.67
N GLU A 71 -15.43 -9.25 -3.83
CA GLU A 71 -16.09 -9.43 -5.12
C GLU A 71 -16.07 -8.14 -5.95
N GLN A 72 -16.35 -6.99 -5.33
CA GLN A 72 -16.27 -5.70 -6.02
C GLN A 72 -14.83 -5.35 -6.43
N TYR A 73 -13.83 -5.70 -5.61
CA TYR A 73 -12.44 -5.54 -5.98
C TYR A 73 -12.03 -6.50 -7.12
N ALA A 74 -12.56 -7.72 -7.12
CA ALA A 74 -12.36 -8.67 -8.22
C ALA A 74 -12.95 -8.11 -9.52
N ASP A 75 -14.17 -7.57 -9.47
CA ASP A 75 -14.83 -6.93 -10.61
C ASP A 75 -14.01 -5.74 -11.12
N ALA A 76 -13.53 -4.86 -10.23
CA ALA A 76 -12.68 -3.74 -10.60
C ALA A 76 -11.36 -4.20 -11.26
N ALA A 77 -10.77 -5.29 -10.76
CA ALA A 77 -9.57 -5.89 -11.34
C ALA A 77 -9.83 -6.48 -12.73
N ASP A 78 -10.91 -7.23 -12.90
CA ASP A 78 -11.29 -7.87 -14.16
C ASP A 78 -11.70 -6.85 -15.23
N ASN A 79 -12.24 -5.71 -14.82
CA ASN A 79 -12.56 -4.58 -15.73
C ASN A 79 -11.34 -3.71 -16.09
N SER A 80 -10.20 -3.93 -15.44
CA SER A 80 -8.99 -3.09 -15.58
C SER A 80 -7.73 -3.94 -15.78
N VAL A 81 -7.86 -5.10 -16.43
CA VAL A 81 -6.76 -6.06 -16.62
C VAL A 81 -5.58 -5.41 -17.33
N GLY A 82 -4.38 -5.62 -16.78
CA GLY A 82 -3.13 -5.08 -17.33
C GLY A 82 -2.87 -3.63 -16.97
N THR A 83 -3.76 -2.94 -16.25
CA THR A 83 -3.52 -1.59 -15.76
C THR A 83 -3.01 -1.60 -14.31
N PRO A 84 -2.31 -0.55 -13.86
CA PRO A 84 -1.93 -0.42 -12.45
C PRO A 84 -3.13 -0.48 -11.49
N ILE A 85 -4.28 0.06 -11.91
CA ILE A 85 -5.52 0.00 -11.13
C ILE A 85 -6.03 -1.43 -11.01
N GLY A 86 -5.99 -2.21 -12.08
CA GLY A 86 -6.34 -3.63 -12.01
C GLY A 86 -5.45 -4.40 -11.03
N ASN A 87 -4.15 -4.12 -11.03
CA ASN A 87 -3.20 -4.75 -10.10
C ASN A 87 -3.50 -4.36 -8.65
N TYR A 88 -3.77 -3.07 -8.37
CA TYR A 88 -4.18 -2.63 -7.03
C TYR A 88 -5.52 -3.21 -6.59
N ALA A 89 -6.51 -3.26 -7.49
CA ALA A 89 -7.81 -3.86 -7.20
C ALA A 89 -7.64 -5.34 -6.82
N ARG A 90 -6.84 -6.09 -7.58
CA ARG A 90 -6.54 -7.49 -7.28
C ARG A 90 -5.79 -7.66 -5.97
N LEU A 91 -4.86 -6.76 -5.65
CA LEU A 91 -4.17 -6.75 -4.36
C LEU A 91 -5.17 -6.56 -3.20
N ARG A 92 -6.09 -5.59 -3.32
CA ARG A 92 -7.12 -5.32 -2.31
C ARG A 92 -8.09 -6.48 -2.15
N GLU A 93 -8.49 -7.13 -3.24
CA GLU A 93 -9.25 -8.38 -3.20
C GLU A 93 -8.52 -9.42 -2.32
N ALA A 94 -7.25 -9.72 -2.65
CA ALA A 94 -6.47 -10.74 -1.95
C ALA A 94 -6.30 -10.42 -0.45
N GLU A 95 -6.01 -9.16 -0.11
CA GLU A 95 -5.83 -8.71 1.26
C GLU A 95 -7.13 -8.79 2.07
N MET A 96 -8.28 -8.45 1.48
CA MET A 96 -9.56 -8.56 2.16
C MET A 96 -9.94 -10.02 2.39
N ILE A 97 -9.76 -10.89 1.40
CA ILE A 97 -10.00 -12.33 1.57
C ILE A 97 -9.09 -12.88 2.67
N LEU A 98 -7.81 -12.49 2.68
CA LEU A 98 -6.89 -12.89 3.74
C LEU A 98 -7.35 -12.39 5.11
N GLN A 99 -7.81 -11.13 5.22
CA GLN A 99 -8.32 -10.61 6.48
C GLN A 99 -9.54 -11.40 6.97
N ASN A 100 -10.49 -11.69 6.09
CA ASN A 100 -11.66 -12.52 6.40
C ASN A 100 -11.22 -13.92 6.84
N ALA A 101 -10.30 -14.54 6.09
CA ALA A 101 -9.76 -15.86 6.40
C ALA A 101 -9.19 -15.88 7.82
N LEU A 102 -8.33 -14.92 8.15
CA LEU A 102 -7.68 -14.83 9.47
C LEU A 102 -8.68 -14.66 10.61
N SER A 103 -9.79 -13.95 10.40
CA SER A 103 -10.88 -13.87 11.39
C SER A 103 -11.65 -15.19 11.47
N SER A 104 -12.05 -15.75 10.33
CA SER A 104 -12.78 -17.00 10.20
C SER A 104 -12.02 -18.19 10.81
N LEU A 105 -10.69 -18.20 10.74
CA LEU A 105 -9.84 -19.21 11.37
C LEU A 105 -10.17 -19.43 12.87
N PHE A 106 -10.65 -18.42 13.59
CA PHE A 106 -10.98 -18.52 15.03
C PHE A 106 -12.44 -18.85 15.32
N THR A 107 -13.35 -18.73 14.35
CA THR A 107 -14.81 -18.84 14.53
C THR A 107 -15.44 -19.93 13.66
N ASN A 108 -14.87 -20.19 12.48
CA ASN A 108 -15.25 -21.21 11.54
C ASN A 108 -14.02 -21.70 10.77
N ARG A 109 -13.38 -22.77 11.26
CA ARG A 109 -12.13 -23.31 10.70
C ARG A 109 -12.25 -23.61 9.22
N LYS A 110 -13.32 -24.28 8.80
CA LYS A 110 -13.54 -24.68 7.42
C LYS A 110 -13.54 -23.47 6.48
N VAL A 111 -14.33 -22.44 6.82
CA VAL A 111 -14.39 -21.20 6.03
C VAL A 111 -13.04 -20.49 6.03
N GLY A 112 -12.37 -20.40 7.18
CA GLY A 112 -11.04 -19.79 7.27
C GLY A 112 -10.01 -20.47 6.36
N THR A 113 -10.01 -21.81 6.29
CA THR A 113 -9.13 -22.55 5.38
C THR A 113 -9.49 -22.34 3.92
N GLU A 114 -10.78 -22.38 3.56
CA GLU A 114 -11.25 -22.13 2.18
C GLU A 114 -10.88 -20.70 1.72
N GLU A 115 -11.03 -19.71 2.60
CA GLU A 115 -10.65 -18.33 2.30
C GLU A 115 -9.13 -18.14 2.23
N LEU A 116 -8.33 -18.83 3.05
CA LEU A 116 -6.87 -18.85 2.90
C LEU A 116 -6.45 -19.35 1.52
N ASP A 117 -7.07 -20.43 1.04
CA ASP A 117 -6.82 -20.98 -0.30
C ASP A 117 -7.23 -20.00 -1.40
N LYS A 118 -8.37 -19.32 -1.24
CA LYS A 118 -8.81 -18.28 -2.18
C LYS A 118 -7.84 -17.09 -2.19
N ALA A 119 -7.42 -16.60 -1.02
CA ALA A 119 -6.45 -15.51 -0.90
C ALA A 119 -5.12 -15.87 -1.57
N GLU A 120 -4.59 -17.07 -1.32
CA GLU A 120 -3.33 -17.52 -1.93
C GLU A 120 -3.42 -17.57 -3.46
N LYS A 121 -4.51 -18.14 -3.99
CA LYS A 121 -4.75 -18.17 -5.45
C LYS A 121 -4.82 -16.76 -6.04
N THR A 122 -5.48 -15.83 -5.35
CA THR A 122 -5.58 -14.44 -5.80
C THR A 122 -4.22 -13.73 -5.76
N PHE A 123 -3.41 -13.93 -4.71
CA PHE A 123 -2.05 -13.39 -4.65
C PHE A 123 -1.14 -13.99 -5.74
N LYS A 124 -1.19 -15.30 -5.99
CA LYS A 124 -0.41 -15.94 -7.07
C LYS A 124 -0.81 -15.43 -8.45
N ARG A 125 -2.10 -15.27 -8.71
CA ARG A 125 -2.58 -14.64 -9.95
C ARG A 125 -2.07 -13.20 -10.11
N LEU A 126 -1.97 -12.44 -9.01
CA LEU A 126 -1.36 -11.12 -9.03
C LEU A 126 0.15 -11.20 -9.29
N GLU A 127 0.85 -12.18 -8.71
CA GLU A 127 2.29 -12.41 -8.91
C GLU A 127 2.62 -12.66 -10.40
N ASP A 128 1.74 -13.37 -11.10
CA ASP A 128 1.85 -13.63 -12.55
C ASP A 128 1.56 -12.38 -13.42
N SER A 129 1.11 -11.27 -12.82
CA SER A 129 0.81 -10.04 -13.55
C SER A 129 2.08 -9.29 -13.92
N ARG A 130 2.09 -8.69 -15.11
CA ARG A 130 3.23 -7.88 -15.59
C ARG A 130 3.29 -6.54 -14.86
N ASP A 131 4.51 -6.01 -14.75
CA ASP A 131 4.80 -4.63 -14.32
C ASP A 131 4.19 -4.23 -12.96
N LEU A 132 4.29 -5.12 -11.97
CA LEU A 132 3.93 -4.79 -10.58
C LEU A 132 4.85 -3.71 -10.01
N THR A 133 4.28 -2.66 -9.46
CA THR A 133 5.03 -1.65 -8.70
C THR A 133 5.64 -2.28 -7.44
N ASN A 134 6.75 -1.70 -6.95
CA ASN A 134 7.44 -2.23 -5.77
C ASN A 134 6.54 -2.30 -4.53
N ASP A 135 5.63 -1.35 -4.34
CA ASP A 135 4.71 -1.36 -3.21
C ASP A 135 3.68 -2.50 -3.30
N ILE A 136 3.18 -2.82 -4.51
CA ILE A 136 2.30 -3.98 -4.73
C ILE A 136 3.07 -5.27 -4.48
N ARG A 137 4.27 -5.40 -5.03
CA ARG A 137 5.13 -6.58 -4.83
C ARG A 137 5.45 -6.81 -3.36
N LEU A 138 5.78 -5.76 -2.62
CA LEU A 138 6.03 -5.82 -1.17
C LEU A 138 4.81 -6.37 -0.42
N ARG A 139 3.63 -5.77 -0.66
CA ARG A 139 2.39 -6.17 0.02
C ARG A 139 1.94 -7.58 -0.36
N LEU A 140 2.17 -8.00 -1.60
CA LEU A 140 1.96 -9.36 -2.06
C LEU A 140 2.81 -10.36 -1.27
N LEU A 141 4.13 -10.12 -1.16
CA LEU A 141 5.02 -11.01 -0.40
C LEU A 141 4.64 -11.08 1.08
N VAL A 142 4.29 -9.94 1.68
CA VAL A 142 3.78 -9.89 3.07
C VAL A 142 2.49 -10.71 3.21
N GLY A 143 1.57 -10.62 2.24
CA GLY A 143 0.35 -11.42 2.20
C GLY A 143 0.63 -12.93 2.15
N LEU A 144 1.51 -13.36 1.24
CA LEU A 144 1.92 -14.76 1.11
C LEU A 144 2.63 -15.27 2.37
N ALA A 145 3.47 -14.46 3.01
CA ALA A 145 4.13 -14.83 4.26
C ALA A 145 3.13 -15.02 5.41
N ARG A 146 2.12 -14.14 5.50
CA ARG A 146 1.01 -14.29 6.46
C ARG A 146 0.18 -15.54 6.19
N ILE A 147 -0.06 -15.90 4.93
CA ILE A 147 -0.75 -17.15 4.57
C ILE A 147 0.07 -18.36 5.00
N ALA A 148 1.36 -18.39 4.64
CA ALA A 148 2.27 -19.48 5.00
C ALA A 148 2.33 -19.68 6.53
N GLU A 149 2.41 -18.58 7.28
CA GLU A 149 2.43 -18.64 8.73
C GLU A 149 1.08 -19.06 9.34
N SER A 150 -0.05 -18.67 8.74
CA SER A 150 -1.38 -19.09 9.19
C SER A 150 -1.65 -20.58 8.99
N ARG A 151 -0.94 -21.19 8.04
CA ARG A 151 -0.95 -22.64 7.78
C ARG A 151 0.11 -23.40 8.58
N CYS A 152 0.96 -22.70 9.33
CA CYS A 152 1.99 -23.34 10.13
C CYS A 152 1.36 -24.29 11.17
N ASP A 153 1.85 -25.52 11.25
CA ASP A 153 1.41 -26.55 12.20
C ASP A 153 2.46 -26.84 13.28
N GLY A 154 3.49 -25.99 13.36
CA GLY A 154 4.59 -26.10 14.30
C GLY A 154 5.65 -27.14 13.91
N GLN A 155 5.43 -27.92 12.85
CA GLN A 155 6.43 -28.86 12.34
C GLN A 155 7.53 -28.13 11.57
N GLU A 156 8.70 -28.74 11.51
CA GLU A 156 9.89 -28.14 10.89
C GLU A 156 9.64 -27.68 9.45
N ALA A 157 8.93 -28.50 8.65
CA ALA A 157 8.61 -28.16 7.27
C ALA A 157 7.74 -26.90 7.15
N SER A 158 6.65 -26.80 7.92
CA SER A 158 5.75 -25.64 7.84
C SER A 158 6.40 -24.38 8.42
N VAL A 159 7.18 -24.53 9.49
CA VAL A 159 7.95 -23.43 10.09
C VAL A 159 8.96 -22.90 9.07
N LYS A 160 9.70 -23.79 8.40
CA LYS A 160 10.64 -23.42 7.35
C LYS A 160 9.94 -22.67 6.22
N THR A 161 8.81 -23.17 5.71
CA THR A 161 8.03 -22.47 4.67
C THR A 161 7.61 -21.06 5.10
N ALA A 162 7.14 -20.89 6.35
CA ALA A 162 6.77 -19.58 6.86
C ALA A 162 7.98 -18.64 7.02
N VAL A 163 9.12 -19.16 7.50
CA VAL A 163 10.37 -18.40 7.64
C VAL A 163 10.89 -17.96 6.27
N GLU A 164 10.92 -18.85 5.28
CA GLU A 164 11.36 -18.54 3.91
C GLU A 164 10.48 -17.48 3.26
N ALA A 165 9.16 -17.53 3.47
CA ALA A 165 8.25 -16.51 2.94
C ALA A 165 8.49 -15.13 3.57
N TRP A 166 8.74 -15.06 4.88
CA TRP A 166 9.14 -13.80 5.53
C TRP A 166 10.55 -13.34 5.10
N ASP A 167 11.46 -14.28 4.86
CA ASP A 167 12.81 -13.97 4.37
C ASP A 167 12.79 -13.34 2.96
N GLN A 168 11.86 -13.77 2.10
CA GLN A 168 11.65 -13.14 0.80
C GLN A 168 11.28 -11.65 0.92
N VAL A 169 10.52 -11.25 1.95
CA VAL A 169 10.20 -9.83 2.22
C VAL A 169 11.48 -9.05 2.53
N VAL A 170 12.31 -9.58 3.43
CA VAL A 170 13.57 -8.94 3.88
C VAL A 170 14.56 -8.80 2.73
N THR A 171 14.73 -9.87 1.96
CA THR A 171 15.72 -9.94 0.87
C THR A 171 15.30 -9.14 -0.35
N SER A 172 14.00 -9.12 -0.68
CA SER A 172 13.49 -8.39 -1.85
C SER A 172 13.34 -6.89 -1.61
N PHE A 173 13.11 -6.47 -0.35
CA PHE A 173 12.83 -5.09 0.01
C PHE A 173 13.62 -4.62 1.25
N PRO A 174 14.97 -4.67 1.22
CA PRO A 174 15.79 -4.37 2.39
C PRO A 174 15.73 -2.90 2.85
N SER A 175 15.30 -1.98 1.97
CA SER A 175 15.13 -0.55 2.30
C SER A 175 13.83 -0.25 3.06
N GLU A 176 12.84 -1.14 3.02
CA GLU A 176 11.51 -0.95 3.59
C GLU A 176 11.49 -1.29 5.08
N LYS A 177 12.15 -0.45 5.89
CA LYS A 177 12.49 -0.71 7.29
C LYS A 177 11.35 -1.29 8.14
N THR A 178 10.14 -0.73 8.04
CA THR A 178 8.97 -1.19 8.81
C THR A 178 8.58 -2.63 8.47
N PHE A 179 8.62 -3.00 7.18
CA PHE A 179 8.28 -4.35 6.74
C PHE A 179 9.42 -5.34 7.01
N VAL A 180 10.67 -4.88 6.91
CA VAL A 180 11.85 -5.67 7.30
C VAL A 180 11.81 -5.99 8.80
N GLU A 181 11.54 -5.00 9.65
CA GLU A 181 11.43 -5.20 11.10
C GLU A 181 10.28 -6.16 11.46
N LEU A 182 9.13 -6.02 10.80
CA LEU A 182 8.02 -6.96 10.93
C LEU A 182 8.47 -8.38 10.57
N ALA A 183 9.05 -8.58 9.39
CA ALA A 183 9.46 -9.89 8.89
C ALA A 183 10.51 -10.55 9.79
N GLU A 184 11.55 -9.81 10.20
CA GLU A 184 12.57 -10.30 11.13
C GLU A 184 11.97 -10.68 12.50
N THR A 185 11.03 -9.86 13.01
CA THR A 185 10.31 -10.18 14.25
C THR A 185 9.52 -11.48 14.11
N ARG A 186 8.84 -11.71 12.98
CA ARG A 186 8.11 -12.96 12.73
C ARG A 186 9.05 -14.15 12.60
N LYS A 187 10.14 -14.04 11.83
CA LYS A 187 11.19 -15.08 11.71
C LYS A 187 11.73 -15.49 13.08
N LYS A 188 12.10 -14.51 13.92
CA LYS A 188 12.58 -14.76 15.28
C LYS A 188 11.54 -15.48 16.15
N LYS A 189 10.26 -15.10 16.05
CA LYS A 189 9.19 -15.77 16.81
C LYS A 189 8.98 -17.20 16.33
N LEU A 190 9.01 -17.46 15.02
CA LEU A 190 8.85 -18.78 14.43
C LEU A 190 9.92 -19.78 14.88
N ASP A 191 11.11 -19.34 15.26
CA ASP A 191 12.16 -20.20 15.80
C ASP A 191 11.89 -20.65 17.25
N GLN A 192 11.10 -19.88 18.01
CA GLN A 192 10.84 -20.18 19.42
C GLN A 192 9.96 -21.42 19.59
N GLN A 193 10.33 -22.29 20.52
CA GLN A 193 9.56 -23.50 20.82
C GLN A 193 8.11 -23.18 21.23
N SER A 194 7.88 -22.14 22.03
CA SER A 194 6.54 -21.71 22.44
C SER A 194 5.64 -21.34 21.25
N THR A 195 6.21 -20.74 20.20
CA THR A 195 5.47 -20.41 18.97
C THR A 195 5.13 -21.67 18.18
N LYS A 196 6.07 -22.61 18.07
CA LYS A 196 5.86 -23.91 17.44
C LYS A 196 4.76 -24.70 18.15
N ASP A 197 4.80 -24.71 19.48
CA ASP A 197 3.79 -25.36 20.33
C ASP A 197 2.41 -24.71 20.17
N PHE A 198 2.35 -23.37 20.11
CA PHE A 198 1.11 -22.65 19.83
C PHE A 198 0.52 -23.03 18.47
N TYR A 199 1.31 -23.05 17.39
CA TYR A 199 0.82 -23.42 16.07
C TYR A 199 0.35 -24.87 16.02
N ALA A 200 1.09 -25.79 16.64
CA ALA A 200 0.69 -27.19 16.75
C ALA A 200 -0.62 -27.37 17.55
N TRP A 201 -0.85 -26.56 18.58
CA TRP A 201 -2.12 -26.52 19.31
C TRP A 201 -3.24 -25.88 18.47
N PHE A 202 -2.95 -24.77 17.80
CA PHE A 202 -3.93 -24.00 17.05
C PHE A 202 -4.50 -24.80 15.88
N GLN A 203 -3.67 -25.56 15.15
CA GLN A 203 -4.14 -26.39 14.05
C GLN A 203 -5.02 -27.57 14.50
N LYS A 204 -5.03 -27.92 15.78
CA LYS A 204 -5.95 -28.92 16.35
C LYS A 204 -7.32 -28.33 16.69
N GLN A 205 -7.45 -27.00 16.70
CA GLN A 205 -8.72 -26.36 16.99
C GLN A 205 -9.62 -26.45 15.75
N ASP A 206 -10.89 -26.81 15.97
CA ASP A 206 -11.93 -26.83 14.94
C ASP A 206 -13.13 -25.99 15.39
N PRO A 207 -12.96 -24.66 15.57
CA PRO A 207 -14.07 -23.78 15.90
C PRO A 207 -15.13 -23.85 14.81
N LYS A 208 -16.38 -23.92 15.25
CA LYS A 208 -17.57 -23.91 14.39
C LYS A 208 -18.42 -22.70 14.79
N PRO A 209 -19.16 -22.11 13.84
CA PRO A 209 -20.18 -21.13 14.19
C PRO A 209 -21.08 -21.72 15.27
N ALA A 210 -21.50 -20.90 16.23
CA ALA A 210 -22.56 -21.31 17.11
C ALA A 210 -23.76 -21.72 16.26
N ASP A 211 -24.44 -22.81 16.63
CA ASP A 211 -25.77 -23.06 16.10
C ASP A 211 -26.57 -21.78 16.35
N GLU A 212 -27.09 -21.16 15.29
CA GLU A 212 -28.09 -20.12 15.42
C GLU A 212 -29.25 -20.77 16.17
N THR A 213 -29.26 -20.64 17.49
CA THR A 213 -30.47 -20.79 18.29
C THR A 213 -31.34 -19.63 17.85
N GLY A 214 -32.06 -19.83 16.74
CA GLY A 214 -32.84 -18.86 15.98
C GLY A 214 -34.05 -18.35 16.75
N LEU A 215 -33.84 -17.94 17.99
CA LEU A 215 -34.77 -17.17 18.78
C LEU A 215 -34.21 -15.75 18.82
N PRO A 216 -34.95 -14.76 18.29
CA PRO A 216 -34.75 -13.39 18.69
C PRO A 216 -34.69 -13.35 20.22
N GLN A 217 -33.62 -12.79 20.79
CA GLN A 217 -33.54 -12.50 22.23
C GLN A 217 -34.62 -11.49 22.66
N ASP A 218 -35.38 -10.95 21.70
CA ASP A 218 -36.56 -10.10 21.87
C ASP A 218 -37.88 -10.88 22.07
N GLY A 219 -37.83 -12.21 22.20
CA GLY A 219 -39.00 -13.00 22.59
C GLY A 219 -39.47 -12.63 24.01
N PRO A 220 -40.80 -12.52 24.26
CA PRO A 220 -41.31 -12.15 25.57
C PRO A 220 -40.92 -13.20 26.61
N GLY A 221 -39.93 -12.88 27.46
CA GLY A 221 -39.51 -13.72 28.57
C GLY A 221 -38.03 -13.67 28.95
N ASN A 222 -37.12 -13.20 28.07
CA ASN A 222 -35.67 -13.24 28.33
C ASN A 222 -34.94 -11.89 28.25
N VAL A 223 -35.67 -10.76 28.33
CA VAL A 223 -35.03 -9.46 28.57
C VAL A 223 -34.46 -9.42 30.00
N PRO A 224 -33.15 -9.20 30.19
CA PRO A 224 -32.61 -8.86 31.50
C PRO A 224 -33.36 -7.65 32.06
N PRO A 225 -33.63 -7.58 33.37
CA PRO A 225 -34.30 -6.43 33.95
C PRO A 225 -33.52 -5.16 33.60
N VAL A 226 -34.21 -4.20 33.00
CA VAL A 226 -33.64 -2.89 32.68
C VAL A 226 -33.02 -2.32 33.95
N PRO A 227 -31.72 -1.98 33.97
CA PRO A 227 -31.10 -1.33 35.11
C PRO A 227 -31.91 -0.07 35.43
N GLN A 228 -32.45 0.01 36.65
CA GLN A 228 -33.11 1.23 37.10
C GLN A 228 -32.03 2.30 37.30
N PHE A 229 -31.85 3.14 36.28
CA PHE A 229 -31.10 4.37 36.46
C PHE A 229 -31.87 5.27 37.43
N PRO A 230 -31.20 5.92 38.40
CA PRO A 230 -31.85 6.89 39.25
C PRO A 230 -32.48 7.97 38.37
N THR A 231 -33.76 8.27 38.60
CA THR A 231 -34.46 9.35 37.90
C THR A 231 -33.77 10.67 38.24
N ILE A 232 -32.92 11.15 37.35
CA ILE A 232 -32.42 12.51 37.42
C ILE A 232 -33.57 13.39 36.96
N ASP A 233 -34.17 14.13 37.90
CA ASP A 233 -35.10 15.20 37.59
C ASP A 233 -34.27 16.41 37.10
N PRO A 234 -34.24 16.70 35.78
CA PRO A 234 -33.38 17.73 35.22
C PRO A 234 -33.82 19.14 35.64
N LEU A 235 -34.98 19.30 36.28
CA LEU A 235 -35.51 20.59 36.73
C LEU A 235 -35.22 20.86 38.22
N LYS A 236 -34.77 19.85 38.99
CA LYS A 236 -34.50 20.01 40.42
C LYS A 236 -33.28 20.88 40.74
N ASN A 237 -32.41 21.13 39.75
CA ASN A 237 -31.23 21.99 39.88
C ASN A 237 -31.40 23.37 39.22
N LEU A 238 -32.60 23.75 38.77
CA LEU A 238 -32.88 25.08 38.24
C LEU A 238 -33.64 25.92 39.27
N SER A 239 -32.98 26.23 40.38
CA SER A 239 -33.38 27.36 41.24
C SER A 239 -32.33 28.46 41.11
N PRO A 240 -32.70 29.69 40.69
CA PRO A 240 -31.74 30.77 40.52
C PRO A 240 -31.50 31.45 41.85
N THR A 241 -30.37 31.13 42.51
CA THR A 241 -29.85 32.00 43.56
C THR A 241 -28.75 32.87 42.95
N LEU A 242 -29.14 34.05 42.51
CA LEU A 242 -28.23 35.16 42.27
C LEU A 242 -27.74 35.71 43.61
N THR A 243 -26.44 35.65 43.88
CA THR A 243 -25.63 36.74 44.49
C THR A 243 -24.15 36.35 44.55
N PRO A 244 -23.21 37.32 44.56
CA PRO A 244 -22.10 37.35 43.60
C PRO A 244 -20.71 37.28 44.27
N GLY A 245 -19.69 36.85 43.51
CA GLY A 245 -18.31 36.89 43.99
C GLY A 245 -17.25 36.38 43.02
N THR A 246 -16.78 37.30 42.16
CA THR A 246 -15.39 37.44 41.68
C THR A 246 -14.89 36.49 40.56
N PRO A 247 -14.21 37.02 39.52
CA PRO A 247 -14.06 36.36 38.22
C PRO A 247 -12.97 35.28 38.22
N ALA A 248 -13.24 34.14 37.58
CA ALA A 248 -12.23 33.15 37.20
C ALA A 248 -11.70 33.47 35.80
N GLU A 249 -10.37 33.45 35.70
CA GLU A 249 -9.52 33.57 34.53
C GLU A 249 -9.96 32.63 33.38
N GLU A 250 -10.12 33.16 32.18
CA GLU A 250 -10.38 32.36 30.96
C GLU A 250 -9.12 31.59 30.54
N PRO A 251 -9.22 30.28 30.24
CA PRO A 251 -8.16 29.56 29.57
C PRO A 251 -8.10 29.97 28.10
N LYS A 252 -6.97 30.55 27.72
CA LYS A 252 -6.64 31.06 26.39
C LYS A 252 -6.67 29.92 25.35
N ALA A 253 -7.56 30.06 24.37
CA ALA A 253 -7.52 29.28 23.14
C ALA A 253 -6.35 29.77 22.27
N GLU A 254 -5.47 28.85 21.86
CA GLU A 254 -4.50 29.09 20.79
C GLU A 254 -5.21 28.93 19.43
N GLU A 255 -5.47 30.06 18.77
CA GLU A 255 -5.78 30.09 17.35
C GLU A 255 -4.51 29.93 16.49
N PRO A 256 -4.59 29.25 15.33
CA PRO A 256 -3.45 29.10 14.43
C PRO A 256 -3.11 30.43 13.77
N LYS A 257 -1.84 30.83 13.89
CA LYS A 257 -1.31 32.05 13.28
C LYS A 257 -1.21 31.89 11.76
N ALA A 258 -1.99 32.69 11.04
CA ALA A 258 -1.79 32.94 9.62
C ALA A 258 -0.47 33.70 9.42
N GLU A 259 0.44 33.16 8.62
CA GLU A 259 1.57 33.91 8.07
C GLU A 259 1.08 34.75 6.90
N GLU A 260 1.01 36.07 7.09
CA GLU A 260 1.02 37.01 5.98
C GLU A 260 2.47 37.35 5.56
N PRO A 261 2.73 37.53 4.26
CA PRO A 261 4.06 37.69 3.71
C PRO A 261 4.61 39.09 3.98
N LYS A 262 5.88 39.17 4.41
CA LYS A 262 6.64 40.42 4.42
C LYS A 262 6.85 40.91 2.99
N ALA A 263 6.29 42.08 2.69
CA ALA A 263 6.71 42.91 1.57
C ALA A 263 8.14 43.42 1.84
N GLU A 264 9.08 43.07 0.96
CA GLU A 264 10.33 43.81 0.78
C GLU A 264 10.05 44.99 -0.15
N GLU A 265 10.20 46.21 0.37
CA GLU A 265 10.35 47.40 -0.47
C GLU A 265 11.78 47.50 -1.03
N PRO A 266 11.93 48.05 -2.24
CA PRO A 266 13.15 47.93 -3.04
C PRO A 266 14.22 48.93 -2.59
N LYS A 267 15.48 48.50 -2.56
CA LYS A 267 16.63 49.42 -2.63
C LYS A 267 17.08 49.57 -4.07
N ALA A 268 17.09 50.82 -4.51
CA ALA A 268 17.63 51.30 -5.77
C ALA A 268 19.16 51.18 -5.82
N GLU A 269 19.64 50.88 -7.03
CA GLU A 269 20.87 51.28 -7.73
C GLU A 269 22.17 51.55 -6.92
N GLU A 270 23.19 50.76 -7.24
CA GLU A 270 24.46 51.27 -7.80
C GLU A 270 25.08 50.24 -8.78
#